data_AF-A0A835XEP5-F1
#
_entry.id   AF-A0A835XEP5-F1
#
_cell.length_a   1.000
_cell.length_b   1.000
_cell.length_c   1.000
_cell.angle_alpha   90.00
_cell.angle_beta   90.00
_cell.angle_gamma   90.00
#
_symmetry.space_group_name_H-M   'P 1'
#
loop_
_entity.id
_entity.type
_entity.pdbx_description
1 polymer ?
#
loop_
_entity_poly.entity_id
_entity_poly.type
_entity_poly.pdbx_seq_one_letter_code
_entity_poly.pdbx_strand_id
1 'polypeptide(L)'
;MAAAGAGALPLKATCDSLAEREKALLTYALPIATSINTAADYLSTLGETEKAAGYTDVLASLGQLEHEIKAHQAVLLELGRTHQASTEPTDFKALIDSNLKDHLQQHPYDPRSDPRLRQFKEAMAAEGGGAGPSDGGGGADLGEDEDLMEMGGQRWVNDKCPICIKDVLDLAKPVVDPLGYVFEEQAVREYLRGKPAAGATHPVAGVKQLLRAADLRPATEVERAKRRRALARAMGADGAGGAGGAGGRRGAEEDVVDVE
;
A
#
# COMPACT_ATOMS: atom_id res chain seq x y z
N MET A 1 64.36 19.78 -14.98
CA MET A 1 62.97 20.18 -15.24
C MET A 1 62.12 18.93 -15.31
N ALA A 2 61.07 18.90 -14.49
CA ALA A 2 60.44 17.70 -13.95
C ALA A 2 59.58 16.93 -14.97
N ALA A 3 59.80 15.62 -15.03
CA ALA A 3 58.85 14.65 -15.57
C ALA A 3 57.85 14.27 -14.47
N ALA A 4 56.91 15.16 -14.16
CA ALA A 4 55.79 14.91 -13.25
C ALA A 4 54.51 14.95 -14.07
N GLY A 5 54.01 13.79 -14.53
CA GLY A 5 52.79 13.75 -15.34
C GLY A 5 52.25 12.36 -15.70
N ALA A 6 53.05 11.29 -15.56
CA ALA A 6 52.62 9.96 -16.01
C ALA A 6 51.75 9.19 -15.00
N GLY A 7 51.75 9.56 -13.72
CA GLY A 7 51.05 8.80 -12.65
C GLY A 7 49.61 9.24 -12.33
N ALA A 8 49.17 10.43 -12.77
CA ALA A 8 47.85 10.97 -12.41
C ALA A 8 46.72 10.50 -13.34
N LEU A 9 47.04 10.17 -14.60
CA LEU A 9 46.09 9.64 -15.59
C LEU A 9 45.46 8.29 -15.22
N PRO A 10 46.17 7.29 -14.66
CA PRO A 10 45.58 5.99 -14.33
C PRO A 10 44.59 6.06 -13.16
N LEU A 11 44.86 6.85 -12.11
CA LEU A 11 43.99 6.92 -10.94
C LEU A 11 42.62 7.52 -11.29
N LYS A 12 42.62 8.66 -12.00
CA LYS A 12 41.38 9.30 -12.44
C LYS A 12 40.54 8.36 -13.29
N ALA A 13 41.15 7.68 -14.26
CA ALA A 13 40.45 6.71 -15.11
C ALA A 13 39.86 5.54 -14.29
N THR A 14 40.55 5.08 -13.24
CA THR A 14 40.00 4.05 -12.34
C THR A 14 38.84 4.56 -11.49
N CYS A 15 38.93 5.78 -10.95
CA CYS A 15 37.84 6.41 -10.20
C CYS A 15 36.60 6.60 -11.09
N ASP A 16 36.78 7.09 -12.32
CA ASP A 16 35.71 7.27 -13.30
C ASP A 16 35.04 5.92 -13.66
N SER A 17 35.84 4.86 -13.85
CA SER A 17 35.33 3.51 -14.11
C SER A 17 34.52 2.93 -12.94
N LEU A 18 34.98 3.13 -11.70
CA LEU A 18 34.24 2.71 -10.50
C LEU A 18 32.95 3.51 -10.32
N ALA A 19 32.99 4.83 -10.55
CA ALA A 19 31.82 5.69 -10.51
C ALA A 19 30.76 5.30 -11.55
N GLU A 20 31.15 4.84 -12.74
CA GLU A 20 30.22 4.33 -13.75
C GLU A 20 29.61 2.97 -13.34
N ARG A 21 30.35 2.11 -12.63
CA ARG A 21 29.79 0.85 -12.08
C ARG A 21 28.75 1.15 -11.01
N GLU A 22 28.98 2.14 -10.15
CA GLU A 22 28.02 2.57 -9.13
C GLU A 22 26.75 3.17 -9.74
N LYS A 23 26.90 3.95 -10.80
CA LYS A 23 25.77 4.44 -11.59
C LYS A 23 24.94 3.30 -12.19
N ALA A 24 25.60 2.24 -12.66
CA ALA A 24 24.91 1.05 -13.13
C ALA A 24 24.13 0.37 -11.98
N LEU A 25 24.68 0.31 -10.76
CA LEU A 25 23.97 -0.21 -9.58
C LEU A 25 22.71 0.60 -9.27
N LEU A 26 22.78 1.93 -9.33
CA LEU A 26 21.61 2.81 -9.14
C LEU A 26 20.50 2.57 -10.17
N THR A 27 20.85 2.09 -11.37
CA THR A 27 19.87 1.76 -12.42
C THR A 27 18.95 0.60 -12.01
N TYR A 28 19.43 -0.31 -11.15
CA TYR A 28 18.62 -1.43 -10.64
C TYR A 28 17.68 -1.04 -9.50
N ALA A 29 17.88 0.11 -8.84
CA ALA A 29 17.08 0.49 -7.70
C ALA A 29 15.64 0.87 -8.07
N LEU A 30 15.44 1.49 -9.24
CA LEU A 30 14.11 1.80 -9.78
C LEU A 30 13.21 0.57 -9.99
N PRO A 31 13.61 -0.47 -10.74
CA PRO A 31 12.78 -1.66 -10.92
C PRO A 31 12.52 -2.40 -9.60
N ILE A 32 13.47 -2.38 -8.65
CA ILE A 32 13.26 -2.94 -7.31
C ILE A 32 12.15 -2.16 -6.58
N ALA A 33 12.21 -0.83 -6.58
CA ALA A 33 11.18 0.00 -5.96
C ALA A 33 9.80 -0.23 -6.60
N THR A 34 9.73 -0.34 -7.93
CA THR A 34 8.48 -0.65 -8.64
C THR A 34 7.94 -2.03 -8.26
N SER A 35 8.81 -3.03 -8.12
CA SER A 35 8.45 -4.38 -7.68
C SER A 35 7.89 -4.37 -6.25
N ILE A 36 8.51 -3.60 -5.34
CA ILE A 36 8.04 -3.43 -3.96
C ILE A 36 6.65 -2.78 -3.94
N ASN A 37 6.45 -1.70 -4.69
CA ASN A 37 5.13 -1.05 -4.79
C ASN A 37 4.07 -2.02 -5.30
N THR A 38 4.40 -2.77 -6.37
CA THR A 38 3.49 -3.78 -6.93
C THR A 38 3.13 -4.86 -5.89
N ALA A 39 4.11 -5.34 -5.11
CA ALA A 39 3.88 -6.32 -4.06
C ALA A 39 3.01 -5.77 -2.91
N ALA A 40 3.26 -4.52 -2.51
CA ALA A 40 2.45 -3.86 -1.49
C ALA A 40 1.00 -3.65 -1.96
N ASP A 41 0.80 -3.22 -3.21
CA ASP A 41 -0.53 -3.09 -3.81
C ASP A 41 -1.28 -4.43 -3.77
N TYR A 42 -0.61 -5.54 -4.11
CA TYR A 42 -1.21 -6.87 -3.99
C TYR A 42 -1.63 -7.19 -2.55
N LEU A 43 -0.75 -6.96 -1.56
CA LEU A 43 -1.09 -7.23 -0.17
C LEU A 43 -2.22 -6.33 0.35
N SER A 44 -2.24 -5.06 -0.02
CA SER A 44 -3.33 -4.14 0.27
C SER A 44 -4.65 -4.61 -0.34
N THR A 45 -4.63 -5.12 -1.58
CA THR A 45 -5.84 -5.68 -2.23
C THR A 45 -6.36 -6.94 -1.54
N LEU A 46 -5.48 -7.73 -0.94
CA LEU A 46 -5.82 -8.92 -0.17
C LEU A 46 -6.30 -8.59 1.26
N GLY A 47 -6.17 -7.33 1.69
CA GLY A 47 -6.49 -6.89 3.05
C GLY A 47 -5.37 -7.15 4.06
N GLU A 48 -4.19 -7.53 3.60
CA GLU A 48 -3.00 -7.72 4.43
C GLU A 48 -2.22 -6.40 4.59
N THR A 49 -2.91 -5.35 5.05
CA THR A 49 -2.37 -3.98 5.12
C THR A 49 -1.18 -3.86 6.06
N GLU A 50 -1.09 -4.69 7.09
CA GLU A 50 0.07 -4.75 8.00
C GLU A 50 1.33 -5.24 7.27
N LYS A 51 1.22 -6.28 6.45
CA LYS A 51 2.35 -6.80 5.66
C LYS A 51 2.74 -5.83 4.54
N ALA A 52 1.75 -5.16 3.94
CA ALA A 52 1.99 -4.08 2.98
C ALA A 52 2.74 -2.90 3.64
N ALA A 53 2.38 -2.53 4.88
CA ALA A 53 3.07 -1.51 5.64
C ALA A 53 4.54 -1.89 5.95
N GLY A 54 4.83 -3.18 6.12
CA GLY A 54 6.20 -3.70 6.30
C GLY A 54 7.16 -3.39 5.14
N TYR A 55 6.64 -3.11 3.92
CA TYR A 55 7.48 -2.67 2.81
C TYR A 55 8.02 -1.25 2.95
N THR A 56 7.49 -0.46 3.89
CA THR A 56 7.99 0.89 4.21
C THR A 56 9.46 0.83 4.62
N ASP A 57 9.84 -0.12 5.47
CA ASP A 57 11.21 -0.28 5.95
C ASP A 57 12.16 -0.76 4.83
N VAL A 58 11.65 -1.60 3.94
CA VAL A 58 12.38 -2.09 2.77
C VAL A 58 12.69 -0.93 1.81
N LEU A 59 11.69 -0.07 1.52
CA LEU A 59 11.88 1.12 0.69
C LEU A 59 12.80 2.15 1.35
N ALA A 60 12.69 2.34 2.67
CA ALA A 60 13.60 3.21 3.41
C ALA A 60 15.04 2.72 3.33
N SER A 61 15.26 1.41 3.49
CA SER A 61 16.58 0.77 3.36
C SER A 61 17.13 0.89 1.94
N LEU A 62 16.29 0.74 0.91
CA LEU A 62 16.68 0.94 -0.49
C LEU A 62 17.10 2.39 -0.74
N GLY A 63 16.35 3.37 -0.23
CA GLY A 63 16.70 4.79 -0.34
C GLY A 63 18.00 5.15 0.38
N GLN A 64 18.24 4.56 1.57
CA GLN A 64 19.51 4.71 2.28
C GLN A 64 20.67 4.13 1.47
N LEU A 65 20.51 2.93 0.91
CA LEU A 65 21.54 2.30 0.07
C LEU A 65 21.84 3.15 -1.17
N GLU A 66 20.83 3.68 -1.85
CA GLU A 66 21.04 4.58 -2.98
C GLU A 66 21.80 5.85 -2.58
N HIS A 67 21.51 6.40 -1.41
CA HIS A 67 22.20 7.57 -0.87
C HIS A 67 23.67 7.28 -0.60
N GLU A 68 23.97 6.13 0.02
CA GLU A 68 25.34 5.69 0.28
C GLU A 68 26.12 5.45 -1.02
N ILE A 69 25.51 4.84 -2.05
CA ILE A 69 26.13 4.65 -3.36
C ILE A 69 26.43 6.00 -4.03
N LYS A 70 25.51 6.97 -3.96
CA LYS A 70 25.73 8.32 -4.51
C LYS A 70 26.84 9.06 -3.76
N ALA A 71 26.90 8.93 -2.44
CA ALA A 71 27.96 9.50 -1.62
C ALA A 71 29.33 8.90 -1.99
N HIS A 72 29.41 7.58 -2.16
CA HIS A 72 30.64 6.91 -2.58
C HIS A 72 31.07 7.35 -3.98
N GLN A 73 30.13 7.48 -4.92
CA GLN A 73 30.40 8.00 -6.26
C GLN A 73 30.99 9.41 -6.22
N ALA A 74 30.41 10.30 -5.40
CA ALA A 74 30.90 11.66 -5.24
C ALA A 74 32.33 11.69 -4.68
N VAL A 75 32.63 10.87 -3.67
CA VAL A 75 33.97 10.75 -3.08
C VAL A 75 34.99 10.22 -4.08
N LEU A 76 34.64 9.21 -4.88
CA LEU A 76 35.52 8.66 -5.92
C LEU A 76 35.85 9.71 -6.99
N LEU A 77 34.83 10.44 -7.47
CA LEU A 77 35.03 11.50 -8.46
C LEU A 77 35.87 12.64 -7.91
N GLU A 78 35.65 13.05 -6.66
CA GLU A 78 36.43 14.11 -6.02
C GLU A 78 37.89 13.66 -5.79
N LEU A 79 38.10 12.42 -5.37
CA LEU A 79 39.44 11.85 -5.22
C LEU A 79 40.20 11.85 -6.55
N GLY A 80 39.54 11.42 -7.64
CA GLY A 80 40.13 11.43 -8.98
C GLY A 80 40.48 12.83 -9.50
N ARG A 81 39.84 13.89 -8.96
CA ARG A 81 40.09 15.29 -9.33
C ARG A 81 41.16 15.95 -8.46
N THR A 82 41.19 15.63 -7.16
CA THR A 82 42.00 16.34 -6.16
C THR A 82 43.33 15.66 -5.87
N HIS A 83 43.44 14.35 -6.06
CA HIS A 83 44.65 13.61 -5.70
C HIS A 83 45.82 13.99 -6.61
N GLN A 84 46.92 14.44 -6.00
CA GLN A 84 48.21 14.63 -6.65
C GLN A 84 49.13 13.47 -6.28
N ALA A 85 49.76 12.87 -7.29
CA ALA A 85 50.69 11.76 -7.07
C ALA A 85 51.85 12.21 -6.15
N SER A 86 51.98 11.53 -5.01
CA SER A 86 53.07 11.73 -4.04
C SER A 86 54.02 10.53 -4.07
N THR A 87 55.25 10.73 -3.58
CA THR A 87 56.23 9.67 -3.36
C THR A 87 55.96 8.83 -2.11
N GLU A 88 55.04 9.26 -1.25
CA GLU A 88 54.65 8.53 -0.05
C GLU A 88 53.57 7.46 -0.37
N PRO A 89 53.65 6.27 0.24
CA PRO A 89 52.63 5.25 0.07
C PRO A 89 51.29 5.74 0.62
N THR A 90 50.28 5.80 -0.24
CA THR A 90 48.93 6.23 0.12
C THR A 90 48.00 5.03 0.25
N ASP A 91 47.33 4.89 1.39
CA ASP A 91 46.25 3.92 1.56
C ASP A 91 44.93 4.51 1.03
N PHE A 92 44.63 4.23 -0.24
CA PHE A 92 43.41 4.72 -0.88
C PHE A 92 42.14 4.21 -0.23
N LYS A 93 42.16 3.01 0.38
CA LYS A 93 40.98 2.47 1.06
C LYS A 93 40.65 3.30 2.29
N ALA A 94 41.63 3.52 3.17
CA ALA A 94 41.43 4.33 4.36
C ALA A 94 41.02 5.78 4.01
N LEU A 95 41.57 6.34 2.93
CA LEU A 95 41.23 7.66 2.45
C LEU A 95 39.77 7.76 1.96
N ILE A 96 39.33 6.79 1.15
CA ILE A 96 37.93 6.74 0.66
C ILE A 96 36.98 6.51 1.83
N ASP A 97 37.28 5.56 2.73
CA ASP A 97 36.44 5.26 3.89
C ASP A 97 36.28 6.48 4.81
N SER A 98 37.37 7.24 5.05
CA SER A 98 37.33 8.48 5.84
C SER A 98 36.50 9.56 5.15
N ASN A 99 36.76 9.83 3.86
CA ASN A 99 36.02 10.85 3.11
C ASN A 99 34.54 10.50 2.96
N LEU A 100 34.21 9.22 2.77
CA LEU A 100 32.83 8.74 2.74
C LEU A 100 32.13 8.97 4.08
N LYS A 101 32.79 8.62 5.19
CA LYS A 101 32.25 8.85 6.52
C LYS A 101 31.98 10.33 6.76
N ASP A 102 32.92 11.21 6.42
CA ASP A 102 32.76 12.65 6.58
C ASP A 102 31.64 13.19 5.69
N HIS A 103 31.54 12.70 4.45
CA HIS A 103 30.48 13.08 3.51
C HIS A 103 29.09 12.66 4.00
N LEU A 104 28.94 11.42 4.50
CA LEU A 104 27.68 10.92 5.05
C LEU A 104 27.28 11.62 6.36
N GLN A 105 28.25 12.09 7.15
CA GLN A 105 27.97 12.91 8.34
C GLN A 105 27.46 14.30 7.97
N GLN A 106 28.00 14.91 6.91
CA GLN A 106 27.58 16.22 6.43
C GLN A 106 26.23 16.16 5.68
N HIS A 107 25.99 15.06 4.99
CA HIS A 107 24.80 14.81 4.20
C HIS A 107 24.14 13.50 4.65
N PRO A 108 23.47 13.48 5.82
CA PRO A 108 22.74 12.30 6.27
C PRO A 108 21.55 12.04 5.35
N TYR A 109 21.23 10.76 5.16
CA TYR A 109 20.00 10.37 4.48
C TYR A 109 18.79 10.77 5.34
N ASP A 110 17.86 11.52 4.75
CA ASP A 110 16.57 11.83 5.37
C ASP A 110 15.44 11.07 4.66
N PRO A 111 14.89 10.00 5.27
CA PRO A 111 13.77 9.25 4.70
C PRO A 111 12.53 10.11 4.42
N ARG A 112 12.34 11.24 5.12
CA ARG A 112 11.18 12.12 4.90
C ARG A 112 11.30 12.91 3.60
N SER A 113 12.52 13.12 3.13
CA SER A 113 12.82 13.82 1.88
C SER A 113 12.76 12.89 0.65
N ASP A 114 12.78 11.56 0.83
CA ASP A 114 12.70 10.61 -0.29
C ASP A 114 11.29 10.65 -0.92
N PRO A 115 11.18 11.08 -2.19
CA PRO A 115 9.89 11.22 -2.86
C PRO A 115 9.16 9.88 -3.05
N ARG A 116 9.89 8.77 -3.21
CA ARG A 116 9.28 7.43 -3.38
C ARG A 116 8.74 6.92 -2.07
N LEU A 117 9.49 7.06 -0.98
CA LEU A 117 9.01 6.65 0.34
C LEU A 117 7.78 7.46 0.75
N ARG A 118 7.77 8.76 0.43
CA ARG A 118 6.60 9.62 0.65
C ARG A 118 5.39 9.16 -0.18
N GLN A 119 5.56 8.96 -1.49
CA GLN A 119 4.48 8.50 -2.37
C GLN A 119 3.92 7.15 -1.92
N PHE A 120 4.80 6.23 -1.50
CA PHE A 120 4.40 4.92 -0.98
C PHE A 120 3.53 5.05 0.28
N LYS A 121 3.97 5.86 1.25
CA LYS A 121 3.21 6.11 2.48
C LYS A 121 1.85 6.77 2.20
N GLU A 122 1.81 7.71 1.27
CA GLU A 122 0.57 8.37 0.83
C GLU A 122 -0.40 7.38 0.18
N ALA A 123 0.09 6.49 -0.68
CA ALA A 123 -0.72 5.44 -1.31
C ALA A 123 -1.29 4.46 -0.27
N MET A 124 -0.45 4.00 0.66
CA MET A 124 -0.87 3.12 1.75
C MET A 124 -1.93 3.77 2.66
N ALA A 125 -1.80 5.07 2.95
CA ALA A 125 -2.80 5.80 3.74
C ALA A 125 -4.14 5.95 2.99
N ALA A 126 -4.09 6.22 1.67
CA ALA A 126 -5.28 6.31 0.83
C ALA A 126 -6.02 4.96 0.71
N GLU A 127 -5.27 3.86 0.69
CA GLU A 127 -5.84 2.51 0.62
C GLU A 127 -6.31 1.96 1.98
N GLY A 128 -5.74 2.43 3.10
CA GLY A 128 -6.09 2.00 4.46
C GLY A 128 -7.47 2.44 4.94
N GLY A 129 -8.04 3.51 4.37
CA GLY A 129 -9.35 4.02 4.77
C GLY A 129 -9.34 4.66 6.16
N GLY A 130 -8.66 5.80 6.30
CA GLY A 130 -8.74 6.62 7.50
C GLY A 130 -7.91 7.89 7.40
N ALA A 131 -8.57 9.03 7.58
CA ALA A 131 -8.06 10.41 7.65
C ALA A 131 -7.79 11.11 6.31
N GLY A 132 -8.71 12.01 5.97
CA GLY A 132 -8.47 13.09 5.02
C GLY A 132 -7.31 14.00 5.47
N PRO A 133 -6.88 14.95 4.62
CA PRO A 133 -5.73 15.80 4.91
C PRO A 133 -6.04 16.69 6.12
N SER A 134 -5.48 16.35 7.28
CA SER A 134 -5.41 17.28 8.41
C SER A 134 -4.27 18.25 8.14
N ASP A 135 -4.65 19.40 7.59
CA ASP A 135 -3.86 20.62 7.61
C ASP A 135 -3.66 21.05 9.08
N GLY A 136 -2.44 21.50 9.43
CA GLY A 136 -2.16 22.27 10.64
C GLY A 136 -1.69 21.54 11.91
N GLY A 137 -0.36 21.48 12.09
CA GLY A 137 0.34 21.95 13.31
C GLY A 137 0.26 21.16 14.64
N GLY A 138 1.43 20.69 15.10
CA GLY A 138 1.69 20.22 16.48
C GLY A 138 1.30 18.75 16.68
N GLY A 139 2.19 17.81 17.04
CA GLY A 139 3.12 17.84 18.16
C GLY A 139 2.52 17.00 19.30
N ALA A 140 3.16 15.87 19.61
CA ALA A 140 2.75 14.85 20.60
C ALA A 140 1.54 14.01 20.14
N ASP A 141 1.36 12.74 20.45
CA ASP A 141 2.01 11.76 21.33
C ASP A 141 1.49 10.39 20.84
N LEU A 142 2.22 9.32 21.12
CA LEU A 142 1.74 7.96 20.87
C LEU A 142 0.64 7.61 21.89
N GLY A 143 -0.55 7.25 21.42
CA GLY A 143 -1.54 6.46 22.17
C GLY A 143 -2.24 5.59 21.15
N GLU A 144 -1.91 4.30 21.06
CA GLU A 144 -2.46 3.22 21.89
C GLU A 144 -4.01 3.23 21.88
N ASP A 145 -4.53 2.08 21.44
CA ASP A 145 -5.92 1.63 21.52
C ASP A 145 -6.87 2.06 20.39
N GLU A 146 -6.83 1.33 19.28
CA GLU A 146 -8.05 0.93 18.55
C GLU A 146 -7.84 -0.35 17.73
N ASP A 147 -7.18 -1.35 18.34
CA ASP A 147 -7.21 -2.74 17.89
C ASP A 147 -8.13 -3.51 18.84
N LEU A 148 -9.43 -3.54 18.54
CA LEU A 148 -10.34 -4.44 19.23
C LEU A 148 -11.42 -4.98 18.28
N MET A 149 -11.14 -6.20 17.81
CA MET A 149 -12.05 -7.18 17.21
C MET A 149 -12.69 -6.81 15.86
N GLU A 150 -12.25 -7.48 14.78
CA GLU A 150 -13.13 -8.51 14.21
C GLU A 150 -12.41 -9.55 13.34
N MET A 151 -12.56 -10.77 13.81
CA MET A 151 -12.17 -12.06 13.25
C MET A 151 -12.92 -12.32 11.94
N GLY A 152 -12.30 -12.12 10.77
CA GLY A 152 -12.72 -12.75 9.49
C GLY A 152 -14.20 -12.64 9.08
N GLY A 153 -14.94 -11.66 9.58
CA GLY A 153 -16.38 -11.50 9.41
C GLY A 153 -16.73 -10.42 8.39
N GLN A 154 -17.87 -10.60 7.72
CA GLN A 154 -18.46 -9.59 6.86
C GLN A 154 -18.88 -8.37 7.70
N ARG A 155 -18.24 -7.22 7.50
CA ARG A 155 -18.43 -5.98 8.29
C ARG A 155 -19.70 -5.19 7.93
N TRP A 156 -20.56 -5.74 7.08
CA TRP A 156 -21.87 -5.18 6.74
C TRP A 156 -23.00 -6.15 7.10
N VAL A 157 -24.13 -5.58 7.54
CA VAL A 157 -25.19 -6.30 8.26
C VAL A 157 -26.08 -7.14 7.34
N ASN A 158 -26.20 -6.76 6.07
CA ASN A 158 -27.16 -7.36 5.13
C ASN A 158 -26.50 -8.00 3.91
N ASP A 159 -27.00 -9.15 3.48
CA ASP A 159 -26.49 -9.80 2.26
C ASP A 159 -27.08 -9.20 0.97
N LYS A 160 -28.30 -8.65 1.06
CA LYS A 160 -29.03 -8.04 -0.05
C LYS A 160 -29.41 -6.60 0.26
N CYS A 161 -29.35 -5.72 -0.73
CA CYS A 161 -29.83 -4.35 -0.62
C CYS A 161 -31.35 -4.35 -0.31
N PRO A 162 -31.80 -3.74 0.79
CA PRO A 162 -33.21 -3.75 1.18
C PRO A 162 -34.17 -3.06 0.20
N ILE A 163 -33.65 -2.23 -0.72
CA ILE A 163 -34.47 -1.43 -1.66
C ILE A 163 -34.55 -2.12 -3.03
N CYS A 164 -33.41 -2.56 -3.58
CA CYS A 164 -33.36 -3.17 -4.91
C CYS A 164 -33.26 -4.70 -4.91
N ILE A 165 -33.15 -5.32 -3.73
CA ILE A 165 -33.10 -6.78 -3.50
C ILE A 165 -31.93 -7.48 -4.22
N LYS A 166 -30.98 -6.72 -4.77
CA LYS A 166 -29.73 -7.24 -5.34
C LYS A 166 -28.76 -7.63 -4.23
N ASP A 167 -27.95 -8.64 -4.49
CA ASP A 167 -26.85 -8.99 -3.59
C ASP A 167 -25.88 -7.82 -3.44
N VAL A 168 -25.38 -7.61 -2.22
CA VAL A 168 -24.50 -6.48 -1.90
C VAL A 168 -23.24 -6.48 -2.77
N LEU A 169 -22.73 -7.67 -3.11
CA LEU A 169 -21.59 -7.84 -4.01
C LEU A 169 -21.91 -7.62 -5.49
N ASP A 170 -23.18 -7.46 -5.86
CA ASP A 170 -23.60 -7.23 -7.26
C ASP A 170 -24.11 -5.79 -7.48
N LEU A 171 -24.06 -4.93 -6.46
CA LEU A 171 -24.47 -3.51 -6.53
C LEU A 171 -23.49 -2.70 -7.37
N ALA A 172 -23.97 -1.78 -8.21
CA ALA A 172 -23.11 -0.97 -9.07
C ALA A 172 -22.29 0.04 -8.25
N LYS A 173 -22.96 0.76 -7.34
CA LYS A 173 -22.36 1.73 -6.42
C LYS A 173 -22.87 1.50 -5.00
N PRO A 174 -22.19 0.68 -4.18
CA PRO A 174 -22.65 0.37 -2.84
C PRO A 174 -22.37 1.54 -1.88
N VAL A 175 -23.37 1.90 -1.07
CA VAL A 175 -23.26 2.91 -0.01
C VAL A 175 -23.73 2.30 1.31
N VAL A 176 -23.11 2.70 2.42
CA VAL A 176 -23.38 2.18 3.76
C VAL A 176 -23.92 3.29 4.66
N ASP A 177 -24.88 2.96 5.50
CA ASP A 177 -25.40 3.85 6.53
C ASP A 177 -24.61 3.70 7.85
N PRO A 178 -24.88 4.55 8.86
CA PRO A 178 -24.21 4.44 10.16
C PRO A 178 -24.49 3.13 10.92
N LEU A 179 -25.55 2.40 10.56
CA LEU A 179 -25.93 1.13 11.18
C LEU A 179 -25.29 -0.08 10.49
N GLY A 180 -24.54 0.13 9.39
CA GLY A 180 -23.87 -0.94 8.66
C GLY A 180 -24.72 -1.62 7.58
N TYR A 181 -25.89 -1.05 7.24
CA TYR A 181 -26.71 -1.50 6.11
C TYR A 181 -26.19 -0.92 4.79
N VAL A 182 -26.05 -1.80 3.81
CA VAL A 182 -25.57 -1.46 2.47
C VAL A 182 -26.73 -1.35 1.49
N PHE A 183 -26.70 -0.27 0.70
CA PHE A 183 -27.68 0.06 -0.32
C PHE A 183 -27.02 0.35 -1.67
N GLU A 184 -27.81 0.30 -2.74
CA GLU A 184 -27.41 0.88 -4.03
C GLU A 184 -27.60 2.41 -3.99
N GLU A 185 -26.56 3.17 -4.36
CA GLU A 185 -26.56 4.64 -4.31
C GLU A 185 -27.77 5.25 -5.04
N GLN A 186 -28.08 4.74 -6.24
CA GLN A 186 -29.19 5.26 -7.03
C GLN A 186 -30.54 4.95 -6.37
N ALA A 187 -30.72 3.73 -5.89
CA ALA A 187 -31.99 3.28 -5.31
C ALA A 187 -32.28 3.99 -3.98
N VAL A 188 -31.26 4.20 -3.13
CA VAL A 188 -31.45 4.92 -1.87
C VAL A 188 -31.67 6.42 -2.09
N ARG A 189 -30.99 7.03 -3.06
CA ARG A 189 -31.25 8.44 -3.42
C ARG A 189 -32.64 8.64 -4.01
N GLU A 190 -33.16 7.66 -4.75
CA GLU A 190 -34.56 7.67 -5.22
C GLU A 190 -35.55 7.47 -4.09
N TYR A 191 -35.27 6.56 -3.16
CA TYR A 191 -36.09 6.34 -1.97
C TYR A 191 -36.20 7.60 -1.09
N LEU A 192 -35.10 8.34 -0.96
CA LEU A 192 -35.05 9.61 -0.24
C LEU A 192 -35.61 10.79 -1.05
N ARG A 193 -35.85 10.62 -2.36
CA ARG A 193 -36.38 11.66 -3.24
C ARG A 193 -37.84 11.94 -2.87
N GLY A 194 -38.12 13.17 -2.42
CA GLY A 194 -39.46 13.58 -1.98
C GLY A 194 -39.76 13.33 -0.49
N LYS A 195 -38.77 12.90 0.29
CA LYS A 195 -38.85 12.81 1.76
C LYS A 195 -38.26 14.07 2.41
N PRO A 196 -38.68 14.45 3.62
CA PRO A 196 -38.16 15.61 4.31
C PRO A 196 -36.65 15.48 4.57
N ALA A 197 -35.92 16.60 4.52
CA ALA A 197 -34.47 16.64 4.74
C ALA A 197 -34.05 16.12 6.13
N ALA A 198 -34.99 16.07 7.09
CA ALA A 198 -34.80 15.48 8.41
C ALA A 198 -34.58 13.95 8.39
N GLY A 199 -34.88 13.28 7.26
CA GLY A 199 -34.66 11.85 7.02
C GLY A 199 -35.95 11.09 6.71
N ALA A 200 -35.81 9.90 6.12
CA ALA A 200 -36.90 8.96 5.87
C ALA A 200 -36.88 7.83 6.89
N THR A 201 -38.00 7.16 7.10
CA THR A 201 -38.04 5.90 7.84
C THR A 201 -37.08 4.90 7.19
N HIS A 202 -36.33 4.17 8.00
CA HIS A 202 -35.41 3.18 7.48
C HIS A 202 -36.18 2.04 6.77
N PRO A 203 -35.74 1.57 5.59
CA PRO A 203 -36.45 0.55 4.81
C PRO A 203 -36.44 -0.85 5.46
N VAL A 204 -35.56 -1.08 6.45
CA VAL A 204 -35.51 -2.33 7.21
C VAL A 204 -36.44 -2.26 8.43
N ALA A 205 -37.31 -3.26 8.57
CA ALA A 205 -38.23 -3.36 9.69
C ALA A 205 -37.48 -3.45 11.03
N GLY A 206 -37.94 -2.71 12.03
CA GLY A 206 -37.36 -2.70 13.38
C GLY A 206 -36.30 -1.61 13.63
N VAL A 207 -35.80 -0.95 12.59
CA VAL A 207 -34.86 0.16 12.73
C VAL A 207 -35.61 1.47 12.98
N LYS A 208 -35.37 2.07 14.15
CA LYS A 208 -36.00 3.34 14.57
C LYS A 208 -35.26 4.59 14.08
N GLN A 209 -34.01 4.43 13.64
CA GLN A 209 -33.19 5.54 13.14
C GLN A 209 -33.68 6.00 11.77
N LEU A 210 -33.67 7.31 11.54
CA LEU A 210 -34.03 7.89 10.24
C LEU A 210 -32.83 7.81 9.30
N LEU A 211 -33.08 7.39 8.07
CA LEU A 211 -32.10 7.35 7.00
C LEU A 211 -31.97 8.72 6.35
N ARG A 212 -30.75 9.26 6.29
CA ARG A 212 -30.45 10.57 5.68
C ARG A 212 -29.39 10.42 4.59
N ALA A 213 -29.52 11.23 3.54
CA ALA A 213 -28.57 11.21 2.44
C ALA A 213 -27.16 11.69 2.86
N ALA A 214 -27.07 12.56 3.87
CA ALA A 214 -25.81 13.08 4.39
C ALA A 214 -25.01 12.02 5.19
N ASP A 215 -25.70 11.01 5.73
CA ASP A 215 -25.08 9.99 6.58
C ASP A 215 -24.63 8.76 5.77
N LEU A 216 -24.94 8.73 4.47
CA LEU A 216 -24.52 7.68 3.55
C LEU A 216 -23.05 7.87 3.17
N ARG A 217 -22.25 6.84 3.40
CA ARG A 217 -20.84 6.80 3.00
C ARG A 217 -20.62 5.76 1.90
N PRO A 218 -19.62 5.94 1.02
CA PRO A 218 -19.22 4.88 0.09
C PRO A 218 -18.86 3.59 0.87
N ALA A 219 -19.40 2.45 0.45
CA ALA A 219 -19.13 1.16 1.09
C ALA A 219 -17.82 0.56 0.55
N THR A 220 -16.69 1.16 0.93
CA THR A 220 -15.34 0.79 0.46
C THR A 220 -15.03 -0.70 0.69
N GLU A 221 -15.57 -1.29 1.76
CA GLU A 221 -15.38 -2.70 2.09
C GLU A 221 -16.12 -3.66 1.17
N VAL A 222 -17.32 -3.28 0.73
CA VAL A 222 -18.09 -4.04 -0.26
C VAL A 222 -17.37 -3.97 -1.60
N GLU A 223 -16.84 -2.80 -1.97
CA GLU A 223 -16.02 -2.68 -3.18
C GLU A 223 -14.75 -3.52 -3.09
N ARG A 224 -14.07 -3.56 -1.94
CA ARG A 224 -12.94 -4.48 -1.68
C ARG A 224 -13.38 -5.94 -1.84
N ALA A 225 -14.50 -6.35 -1.27
CA ALA A 225 -15.02 -7.72 -1.38
C ALA A 225 -15.39 -8.10 -2.82
N LYS A 226 -15.98 -7.18 -3.59
CA LYS A 226 -16.25 -7.36 -5.03
C LYS A 226 -14.98 -7.58 -5.83
N ARG A 227 -13.94 -6.78 -5.56
CA ARG A 227 -12.63 -6.91 -6.21
C ARG A 227 -11.96 -8.24 -5.83
N ARG A 228 -12.02 -8.66 -4.57
CA ARG A 228 -11.55 -9.99 -4.13
C ARG A 228 -12.26 -11.12 -4.86
N ARG A 229 -13.59 -11.09 -4.98
CA ARG A 229 -14.38 -12.10 -5.71
C ARG A 229 -14.03 -12.14 -7.20
N ALA A 230 -13.82 -10.98 -7.82
CA ALA A 230 -13.42 -10.89 -9.23
C ALA A 230 -12.02 -11.48 -9.46
N LEU A 231 -11.08 -11.20 -8.57
CA LEU A 231 -9.71 -11.70 -8.64
C LEU A 231 -9.64 -13.22 -8.38
N ALA A 232 -10.38 -13.72 -7.38
CA ALA A 232 -10.51 -15.16 -7.13
C ALA A 232 -11.06 -15.92 -8.35
N ARG A 233 -12.06 -15.34 -9.04
CA ARG A 233 -12.59 -15.88 -10.30
C ARG A 233 -11.55 -15.86 -11.43
N ALA A 234 -10.78 -14.77 -11.54
CA ALA A 234 -9.73 -14.66 -12.55
C ALA A 234 -8.57 -15.65 -12.32
N MET A 235 -8.29 -16.00 -11.07
CA MET A 235 -7.27 -16.97 -10.67
C MET A 235 -7.75 -18.43 -10.69
N GLY A 236 -8.97 -18.71 -11.16
CA GLY A 236 -9.50 -20.07 -11.29
C GLY A 236 -9.84 -20.76 -9.97
N ALA A 237 -10.02 -19.99 -8.88
CA ALA A 237 -10.52 -20.51 -7.62
C ALA A 237 -12.06 -20.68 -7.65
N ASP A 238 -12.55 -21.50 -8.57
CA ASP A 238 -13.91 -22.03 -8.48
C ASP A 238 -13.87 -23.29 -7.60
N GLY A 239 -14.06 -23.08 -6.30
CA GLY A 239 -14.14 -24.18 -5.34
C GLY A 239 -14.56 -23.70 -3.95
N ALA A 240 -15.81 -24.00 -3.60
CA ALA A 240 -16.44 -23.90 -2.27
C ALA A 240 -16.99 -22.51 -1.86
N GLY A 241 -18.32 -22.46 -1.74
CA GLY A 241 -19.01 -21.36 -1.06
C GLY A 241 -20.46 -21.10 -1.48
N GLY A 242 -21.17 -22.08 -2.03
CA GLY A 242 -22.59 -21.95 -2.36
C GLY A 242 -23.50 -22.50 -1.24
N ALA A 243 -24.06 -21.58 -0.46
CA ALA A 243 -25.37 -21.65 0.20
C ALA A 243 -25.66 -22.78 1.23
N GLY A 244 -25.63 -22.42 2.52
CA GLY A 244 -26.75 -22.72 3.41
C GLY A 244 -27.68 -21.50 3.43
N GLY A 245 -29.00 -21.56 3.54
CA GLY A 245 -29.97 -22.63 3.64
C GLY A 245 -31.33 -21.96 3.95
N ALA A 246 -32.45 -22.60 3.59
CA ALA A 246 -33.70 -22.66 4.35
C ALA A 246 -34.93 -22.96 3.46
N GLY A 247 -35.64 -24.05 3.81
CA GLY A 247 -37.11 -24.04 3.88
C GLY A 247 -37.87 -24.79 2.78
N GLY A 248 -38.38 -25.99 3.09
CA GLY A 248 -39.46 -26.61 2.32
C GLY A 248 -39.76 -28.06 2.69
N ARG A 249 -40.87 -28.28 3.41
CA ARG A 249 -41.44 -29.58 3.83
C ARG A 249 -41.96 -30.44 2.65
N ARG A 250 -42.16 -31.75 2.98
CA ARG A 250 -42.96 -32.83 2.32
C ARG A 250 -42.11 -33.67 1.35
N GLY A 251 -42.05 -35.01 1.38
CA GLY A 251 -42.80 -36.07 2.07
C GLY A 251 -42.93 -37.24 1.08
N ALA A 252 -42.60 -38.47 1.49
CA ALA A 252 -42.80 -39.75 0.78
C ALA A 252 -41.97 -39.90 -0.54
N GLU A 253 -41.49 -41.05 -1.01
CA GLU A 253 -41.76 -42.48 -0.81
C GLU A 253 -40.45 -43.28 -0.89
N GLU A 254 -40.54 -44.55 -0.52
CA GLU A 254 -39.55 -45.62 -0.57
C GLU A 254 -39.03 -45.86 -1.99
N ASP A 255 -37.77 -46.29 -2.13
CA ASP A 255 -37.47 -47.34 -3.12
C ASP A 255 -36.23 -48.15 -2.73
N VAL A 256 -36.46 -49.45 -2.73
CA VAL A 256 -35.52 -50.55 -2.48
C VAL A 256 -34.63 -50.71 -3.70
N VAL A 257 -33.31 -50.87 -3.50
CA VAL A 257 -32.43 -51.46 -4.51
C VAL A 257 -31.51 -52.48 -3.85
N ASP A 258 -31.86 -53.75 -4.00
CA ASP A 258 -30.95 -54.89 -3.91
C ASP A 258 -29.98 -54.83 -5.09
N VAL A 259 -28.69 -55.08 -4.86
CA VAL A 259 -27.80 -55.66 -5.88
C VAL A 259 -26.83 -56.63 -5.22
N GLU A 260 -26.81 -57.83 -5.81
CA GLU A 260 -26.05 -59.05 -5.53
C GLU A 260 -24.52 -58.87 -5.41
#